data_AF-U9TD12-F1
#
_entry.id   AF-U9TD12-F1
#
_cell.length_a   1.000
_cell.length_b   1.000
_cell.length_c   1.000
_cell.angle_alpha   90.00
_cell.angle_beta   90.00
_cell.angle_gamma   90.00
#
_symmetry.space_group_name_H-M   'P 1'
#
loop_
_entity.id
_entity.type
_entity.pdbx_description
1 polymer ?
#
loop_
_entity_poly.entity_id
_entity_poly.type
_entity_poly.pdbx_seq_one_letter_code
_entity_poly.pdbx_strand_id
1 'polypeptide(L)'
;MGNFEWSEDPIDGTPPKYQKLYQECWNDEPKSRPDIEKVYEILNQLNTENTFYLQSSQPHIHNVDNNSNSKFSDIDDFYITSDRLNLNSRNNQNSRQNEKHQKNYEENNIRIVVGLEFGLTYSGFSYCHVKEKGNVCSNDIWHGGEYHQLKTNTVLQYDDEYNNVKLWGAPAMMKKQNRRNRRQNNEENGRVEKFLLHLGDIPEKYKPKLPVDYKKAITDYLREIGEVIKDTIKERWPSFDYFKNVLLVIAVPAEFSENAKAIMRICTFNAGLIKEECSTNLQFITECKKLHNF
;
A
#
# COMPACT_ATOMS: atom_id res chain seq x y z
N MET A 1 14.76 -6.96 34.55
CA MET A 1 15.53 -6.57 33.35
C MET A 1 15.66 -7.82 32.51
N GLY A 2 14.85 -7.94 31.46
CA GLY A 2 14.96 -9.03 30.49
C GLY A 2 15.27 -8.39 29.15
N ASN A 3 16.44 -8.70 28.60
CA ASN A 3 16.78 -8.36 27.23
C ASN A 3 16.00 -9.33 26.34
N PHE A 4 15.05 -8.81 25.56
CA PHE A 4 14.43 -9.57 24.48
C PHE A 4 15.35 -9.43 23.28
N GLU A 5 15.99 -10.54 22.91
CA GLU A 5 16.85 -10.67 21.74
C GLU A 5 15.95 -10.95 20.54
N TRP A 6 15.82 -10.00 19.61
CA TRP A 6 14.95 -10.08 18.44
C TRP A 6 15.71 -10.69 17.26
N SER A 7 15.85 -12.01 17.23
CA SER A 7 16.43 -12.73 16.07
C SER A 7 15.34 -13.58 15.39
N GLU A 8 15.29 -13.56 14.06
CA GLU A 8 14.42 -14.46 13.28
C GLU A 8 14.87 -15.91 13.45
N ASP A 9 13.90 -16.80 13.73
CA ASP A 9 14.16 -18.23 13.74
C ASP A 9 14.69 -18.68 12.36
N PRO A 10 15.78 -19.46 12.31
CA PRO A 10 16.34 -19.93 11.05
C PRO A 10 15.30 -20.71 10.22
N ILE A 11 15.07 -20.28 8.98
CA ILE A 11 14.21 -21.02 8.05
C ILE A 11 15.02 -22.21 7.51
N ASP A 12 14.47 -23.42 7.67
CA ASP A 12 15.12 -24.66 7.24
C ASP A 12 15.43 -24.64 5.74
N GLY A 13 16.65 -25.02 5.36
CA GLY A 13 17.16 -24.93 3.99
C GLY A 13 17.77 -23.58 3.57
N THR A 14 17.80 -22.56 4.44
CA THR A 14 18.48 -21.29 4.14
C THR A 14 20.00 -21.45 4.10
N PRO A 15 20.71 -20.92 3.07
CA PRO A 15 22.17 -20.98 3.05
C PRO A 15 22.79 -20.31 4.30
N PRO A 16 23.72 -20.98 5.01
CA PRO A 16 24.29 -20.46 6.27
C PRO A 16 24.91 -19.06 6.17
N LYS A 17 25.46 -18.70 5.00
CA LYS A 17 26.01 -17.37 4.73
C LYS A 17 24.92 -16.30 4.57
N TYR A 18 23.79 -16.64 3.94
CA TYR A 18 22.63 -15.75 3.88
C TYR A 18 22.03 -15.55 5.27
N GLN A 19 22.01 -16.64 6.05
CA GLN A 19 21.56 -16.61 7.43
C GLN A 19 22.38 -15.64 8.29
N LYS A 20 23.70 -15.75 8.20
CA LYS A 20 24.63 -14.85 8.89
C LYS A 20 24.48 -13.40 8.43
N LEU A 21 24.24 -13.17 7.14
CA LEU A 21 24.08 -11.83 6.59
C LEU A 21 22.87 -11.10 7.21
N TYR A 22 21.69 -11.74 7.26
CA TYR A 22 20.53 -11.06 7.85
C TYR A 22 20.69 -10.86 9.36
N GLN A 23 21.36 -11.77 10.07
CA GLN A 23 21.71 -11.60 11.49
C GLN A 23 22.62 -10.39 11.71
N GLU A 24 23.63 -10.18 10.85
CA GLU A 24 24.51 -9.02 10.91
C GLU A 24 23.76 -7.71 10.55
N CYS A 25 22.83 -7.75 9.58
CA CYS A 25 22.00 -6.61 9.20
C CYS A 25 21.03 -6.18 10.32
N TRP A 26 20.57 -7.15 11.12
CA TRP A 26 19.66 -6.95 12.25
C TRP A 26 20.35 -6.74 13.60
N ASN A 27 21.68 -6.50 13.62
CA ASN A 27 22.40 -6.25 14.86
C ASN A 27 21.81 -5.04 15.63
N ASP A 28 21.56 -5.19 16.93
CA ASP A 28 21.00 -4.14 17.78
C ASP A 28 21.86 -2.88 17.82
N GLU A 29 23.18 -3.03 17.71
CA GLU A 29 24.13 -1.92 17.63
C GLU A 29 24.20 -1.39 16.17
N PRO A 30 23.71 -0.16 15.88
CA PRO A 30 23.64 0.34 14.51
C PRO A 30 25.00 0.41 13.80
N LYS A 31 26.08 0.65 14.56
CA LYS A 31 27.44 0.72 14.02
C LYS A 31 28.04 -0.63 13.67
N SER A 32 27.45 -1.72 14.17
CA SER A 32 27.89 -3.09 13.90
C SER A 32 27.24 -3.69 12.66
N ARG A 33 26.25 -3.00 12.08
CA ARG A 33 25.57 -3.43 10.86
C ARG A 33 26.49 -3.22 9.65
N PRO A 34 26.48 -4.13 8.67
CA PRO A 34 27.19 -3.92 7.41
C PRO A 34 26.57 -2.73 6.65
N ASP A 35 27.40 -1.99 5.93
CA ASP A 35 26.91 -1.01 4.96
C ASP A 35 26.33 -1.70 3.71
N ILE A 36 25.64 -0.92 2.88
CA ILE A 36 24.94 -1.43 1.71
C ILE A 36 25.88 -2.06 0.68
N GLU A 37 27.13 -1.58 0.58
CA GLU A 37 28.14 -2.12 -0.33
C GLU A 37 28.53 -3.54 0.10
N LYS A 38 28.81 -3.72 1.40
CA LYS A 38 29.15 -5.02 1.97
C LYS A 38 27.99 -6.02 1.90
N VAL A 39 26.75 -5.56 2.08
CA VAL A 39 25.56 -6.40 1.88
C VAL A 39 25.49 -6.89 0.43
N TYR A 40 25.68 -5.98 -0.53
CA TYR A 40 25.64 -6.30 -1.96
C TYR A 40 26.74 -7.31 -2.36
N GLU A 41 27.96 -7.14 -1.85
CA GLU A 41 29.07 -8.07 -2.07
C GLU A 41 28.75 -9.49 -1.59
N ILE A 42 28.20 -9.63 -0.38
CA ILE A 42 27.86 -10.94 0.20
C ILE A 42 26.73 -11.61 -0.59
N LEU A 43 25.71 -10.84 -0.99
CA LEU A 43 24.62 -11.36 -1.82
C LEU A 43 25.12 -11.82 -3.20
N ASN A 44 26.06 -11.10 -3.81
CA ASN A 44 26.63 -11.45 -5.10
C ASN A 44 27.48 -12.73 -5.01
N GLN A 45 28.24 -12.91 -3.92
CA GLN A 45 28.97 -14.16 -3.65
C GLN A 45 28.02 -15.35 -3.48
N LEU A 46 26.92 -15.19 -2.74
CA LEU A 46 25.90 -16.22 -2.58
C LEU A 46 25.26 -16.64 -3.90
N ASN A 47 25.01 -15.70 -4.81
CA ASN A 47 24.46 -15.98 -6.14
C ASN A 47 25.46 -16.78 -7.01
N THR A 48 26.76 -16.49 -6.84
CA THR A 48 27.85 -17.18 -7.55
C THR A 48 28.09 -18.60 -7.00
N GLU A 49 27.89 -18.81 -5.71
CA GLU A 49 27.98 -20.14 -5.08
C GLU A 49 26.79 -21.02 -5.47
N ASN A 50 25.57 -20.48 -5.50
CA ASN A 50 24.37 -21.19 -5.96
C ASN A 50 24.46 -21.65 -7.42
N THR A 51 25.11 -20.87 -8.29
CA THR A 51 25.33 -21.25 -9.69
C THR A 51 26.30 -22.44 -9.83
N PHE A 52 27.27 -22.59 -8.92
CA PHE A 52 28.18 -23.75 -8.87
C PHE A 52 27.49 -25.04 -8.39
N TYR A 53 26.55 -24.94 -7.43
CA TYR A 53 25.77 -26.09 -6.96
C TYR A 53 24.82 -26.65 -8.03
N LEU A 54 24.24 -25.77 -8.86
CA LEU A 54 23.34 -26.17 -9.97
C LEU A 54 24.08 -26.85 -11.13
N GLN A 55 25.38 -26.56 -11.33
CA GLN A 55 26.19 -27.23 -12.36
C GLN A 55 26.68 -28.63 -11.96
N SER A 56 26.76 -28.93 -10.66
CA SER A 56 27.25 -30.23 -10.16
C SER A 56 26.18 -31.32 -10.04
N SER A 57 24.90 -30.96 -10.17
CA SER A 57 23.76 -31.87 -10.03
C SER A 57 23.03 -32.06 -11.37
N GLN A 58 23.64 -32.76 -12.34
CA GLN A 58 22.93 -33.24 -13.53
C GLN A 58 23.25 -34.73 -13.83
N PRO A 59 22.24 -35.61 -13.92
CA PRO A 59 22.38 -36.90 -14.57
C PRO A 59 22.36 -36.74 -16.10
N HIS A 60 23.23 -37.50 -16.76
CA HIS A 60 23.43 -37.57 -18.19
C HIS A 60 22.13 -37.85 -18.98
N ILE A 61 21.73 -36.95 -19.89
CA ILE A 61 20.95 -37.29 -21.09
C ILE A 61 21.47 -36.48 -22.30
N HIS A 62 21.54 -37.19 -23.42
CA HIS A 62 22.22 -36.91 -24.69
C HIS A 62 21.85 -35.61 -25.43
N ASN A 63 22.87 -35.10 -26.12
CA ASN A 63 22.90 -33.95 -27.02
C ASN A 63 21.96 -34.08 -28.23
N VAL A 64 21.34 -32.95 -28.62
CA VAL A 64 21.25 -32.51 -30.03
C VAL A 64 21.52 -31.00 -30.10
N ASP A 65 22.79 -30.68 -30.31
CA ASP A 65 23.34 -29.77 -31.31
C ASP A 65 22.62 -28.47 -31.72
N ASN A 66 23.40 -27.41 -31.46
CA ASN A 66 23.76 -26.29 -32.35
C ASN A 66 22.79 -25.10 -32.44
N ASN A 67 23.24 -23.86 -32.44
CA ASN A 67 24.54 -23.20 -32.20
C ASN A 67 24.22 -21.72 -32.49
N SER A 68 24.34 -20.82 -31.51
CA SER A 68 25.11 -19.57 -31.64
C SER A 68 24.79 -18.59 -30.51
N ASN A 69 25.83 -18.40 -29.70
CA ASN A 69 26.09 -17.30 -28.77
C ASN A 69 25.76 -15.93 -29.43
N SER A 70 25.40 -14.86 -28.71
CA SER A 70 26.04 -14.38 -27.49
C SER A 70 25.31 -13.15 -26.91
N LYS A 71 25.49 -12.96 -25.58
CA LYS A 71 25.51 -11.69 -24.83
C LYS A 71 24.18 -11.06 -24.39
N PHE A 72 23.73 -11.54 -23.23
CA PHE A 72 23.63 -10.79 -21.98
C PHE A 72 23.62 -9.25 -22.05
N SER A 73 22.50 -8.67 -21.63
CA SER A 73 22.48 -7.56 -20.66
C SER A 73 21.11 -7.53 -19.99
N ASP A 74 21.11 -7.70 -18.67
CA ASP A 74 19.97 -7.45 -17.79
C ASP A 74 19.43 -6.02 -17.99
N ILE A 75 18.10 -5.88 -18.08
CA ILE A 75 17.41 -4.69 -17.59
C ILE A 75 16.11 -5.16 -16.93
N ASP A 76 16.10 -5.09 -15.60
CA ASP A 76 14.93 -4.81 -14.80
C ASP A 76 14.28 -3.53 -15.35
N ASP A 77 13.14 -3.67 -16.04
CA ASP A 77 12.22 -2.56 -16.23
C ASP A 77 10.80 -3.04 -16.00
N PHE A 78 10.33 -2.76 -14.79
CA PHE A 78 8.94 -2.74 -14.39
C PHE A 78 8.21 -1.62 -15.16
N TYR A 79 7.95 -1.87 -16.44
CA TYR A 79 6.92 -1.20 -17.24
C TYR A 79 6.11 -2.30 -17.93
N ILE A 80 5.27 -3.01 -17.17
CA ILE A 80 4.13 -3.70 -17.78
C ILE A 80 3.12 -2.61 -18.12
N THR A 81 3.23 -2.17 -19.37
CA THR A 81 2.23 -1.40 -20.09
C THR A 81 0.83 -1.95 -19.86
N SER A 82 -0.12 -1.03 -19.76
CA SER A 82 -1.57 -1.19 -19.70
C SER A 82 -2.21 -1.97 -20.87
N ASP A 83 -1.41 -2.70 -21.65
CA ASP A 83 -1.79 -3.31 -22.92
C ASP A 83 -2.23 -4.79 -22.80
N ARG A 84 -2.00 -5.46 -21.65
CA ARG A 84 -2.37 -6.89 -21.50
C ARG A 84 -3.79 -7.18 -21.03
N LEU A 85 -4.57 -6.18 -20.59
CA LEU A 85 -5.97 -6.42 -20.18
C LEU A 85 -7.00 -6.29 -21.32
N ASN A 86 -6.58 -5.97 -22.56
CA ASN A 86 -7.49 -5.71 -23.68
C ASN A 86 -7.53 -6.79 -24.78
N LEU A 87 -6.98 -7.99 -24.56
CA LEU A 87 -6.88 -9.02 -25.61
C LEU A 87 -7.88 -10.19 -25.54
N ASN A 88 -8.83 -10.20 -24.60
CA ASN A 88 -9.82 -11.28 -24.51
C ASN A 88 -11.26 -10.89 -24.87
N SER A 89 -11.44 -9.88 -25.73
CA SER A 89 -12.75 -9.68 -26.36
C SER A 89 -12.62 -9.29 -27.84
N ARG A 90 -13.22 -10.15 -28.68
CA ARG A 90 -13.57 -9.98 -30.11
C ARG A 90 -12.56 -10.48 -31.15
N ASN A 91 -12.73 -11.76 -31.50
CA ASN A 91 -12.51 -12.21 -32.88
C ASN A 91 -13.85 -12.31 -33.62
N ASN A 92 -13.88 -11.67 -34.80
CA ASN A 92 -14.79 -11.78 -35.96
C ASN A 92 -15.62 -10.53 -36.27
N GLN A 93 -15.13 -9.68 -37.18
CA GLN A 93 -15.43 -9.76 -38.63
C GLN A 93 -14.75 -8.60 -39.39
N ASN A 94 -14.22 -8.92 -40.58
CA ASN A 94 -13.58 -8.00 -41.53
C ASN A 94 -14.56 -6.98 -42.10
N SER A 95 -14.14 -5.72 -42.26
CA SER A 95 -14.17 -5.02 -43.56
C SER A 95 -13.55 -3.62 -43.48
N ARG A 96 -12.94 -3.25 -44.60
CA ARG A 96 -12.14 -2.04 -44.85
C ARG A 96 -13.00 -0.78 -44.78
N GLN A 97 -12.52 0.27 -44.10
CA GLN A 97 -12.53 1.63 -44.62
C GLN A 97 -11.60 2.54 -43.79
N ASN A 98 -10.85 3.36 -44.51
CA ASN A 98 -9.92 4.37 -44.00
C ASN A 98 -10.70 5.49 -43.32
N GLU A 99 -10.65 5.58 -41.99
CA GLU A 99 -10.92 6.82 -41.27
C GLU A 99 -9.75 7.12 -40.35
N LYS A 100 -9.17 8.31 -40.56
CA LYS A 100 -8.16 8.92 -39.71
C LYS A 100 -8.70 9.04 -38.29
N HIS A 101 -8.53 8.00 -37.48
CA HIS A 101 -8.63 8.13 -36.04
C HIS A 101 -7.40 8.89 -35.56
N GLN A 102 -7.48 10.22 -35.60
CA GLN A 102 -6.84 11.01 -34.55
C GLN A 102 -7.45 10.54 -33.23
N LYS A 103 -6.86 9.50 -32.65
CA LYS A 103 -6.97 9.29 -31.21
C LYS A 103 -6.38 10.56 -30.61
N ASN A 104 -7.26 11.45 -30.16
CA ASN A 104 -6.88 12.46 -29.18
C ASN A 104 -6.29 11.68 -28.01
N TYR A 105 -4.97 11.62 -27.94
CA TYR A 105 -4.30 11.34 -26.69
C TYR A 105 -4.72 12.49 -25.79
N GLU A 106 -5.68 12.26 -24.91
CA GLU A 106 -5.88 13.15 -23.77
C GLU A 106 -4.53 13.18 -23.07
N GLU A 107 -3.80 14.28 -23.20
CA GLU A 107 -2.57 14.49 -22.44
C GLU A 107 -2.87 14.15 -20.99
N ASN A 108 -2.11 13.21 -20.41
CA ASN A 108 -2.22 12.86 -18.99
C ASN A 108 -2.16 14.16 -18.17
N ASN A 109 -3.34 14.63 -17.72
CA ASN A 109 -3.48 15.93 -17.07
C ASN A 109 -3.13 15.86 -15.58
N ILE A 110 -2.47 14.78 -15.15
CA ILE A 110 -1.99 14.61 -13.79
C ILE A 110 -0.90 15.65 -13.52
N ARG A 111 -1.16 16.50 -12.54
CA ARG A 111 -0.23 17.54 -12.07
C ARG A 111 0.19 17.29 -10.62
N ILE A 112 -0.60 16.52 -9.89
CA ILE A 112 -0.42 16.25 -8.47
C ILE A 112 -0.52 14.75 -8.23
N VAL A 113 0.36 14.22 -7.38
CA VAL A 113 0.28 12.86 -6.87
C VAL A 113 0.01 12.91 -5.38
N VAL A 114 -0.96 12.13 -4.91
CA VAL A 114 -1.24 11.94 -3.49
C VAL A 114 -0.99 10.47 -3.16
N GLY A 115 -0.04 10.20 -2.27
CA GLY A 115 0.18 8.89 -1.68
C GLY A 115 -0.56 8.78 -0.35
N LEU A 116 -1.57 7.92 -0.27
CA LEU A 116 -2.32 7.61 0.94
C LEU A 116 -1.84 6.26 1.50
N GLU A 117 -1.27 6.27 2.69
CA GLU A 117 -0.97 5.07 3.46
C GLU A 117 -2.17 4.74 4.34
N PHE A 118 -2.94 3.71 3.97
CA PHE A 118 -4.17 3.33 4.66
C PHE A 118 -3.93 2.14 5.59
N GLY A 119 -3.21 2.40 6.69
CA GLY A 119 -2.79 1.37 7.63
C GLY A 119 -3.90 0.91 8.60
N LEU A 120 -3.72 -0.28 9.17
CA LEU A 120 -4.64 -0.89 10.14
C LEU A 120 -4.87 -0.04 11.40
N THR A 121 -3.82 0.65 11.86
CA THR A 121 -3.83 1.41 13.13
C THR A 121 -3.75 2.91 12.90
N TYR A 122 -2.96 3.33 11.91
CA TYR A 122 -2.73 4.72 11.57
C TYR A 122 -2.78 4.89 10.06
N SER A 123 -3.31 6.02 9.62
CA SER A 123 -3.26 6.45 8.23
C SER A 123 -2.55 7.78 8.11
N GLY A 124 -1.90 8.01 6.98
CA GLY A 124 -1.29 9.29 6.64
C GLY A 124 -1.28 9.47 5.14
N PHE A 125 -1.10 10.70 4.68
CA PHE A 125 -0.91 10.95 3.27
C PHE A 125 0.20 11.96 3.03
N SER A 126 0.84 11.80 1.88
CA SER A 126 1.82 12.72 1.34
C SER A 126 1.41 13.13 -0.06
N TYR A 127 1.87 14.29 -0.51
CA TYR A 127 1.49 14.85 -1.79
C TYR A 127 2.63 15.67 -2.40
N CYS A 128 2.68 15.72 -3.72
CA CYS A 128 3.66 16.52 -4.46
C CYS A 128 3.11 16.96 -5.82
N HIS A 129 3.69 18.04 -6.34
CA HIS A 129 3.46 18.44 -7.72
C HIS A 129 4.46 17.71 -8.63
N VAL A 130 4.00 17.18 -9.78
CA VAL A 130 4.82 16.32 -10.66
C VAL A 130 6.09 16.98 -11.21
N LYS A 131 6.12 18.32 -11.27
CA LYS A 131 7.30 19.09 -11.71
C LYS A 131 8.33 19.33 -10.60
N GLU A 132 7.96 19.17 -9.33
CA GLU A 132 8.81 19.44 -8.17
C GLU A 132 9.44 18.14 -7.67
N LYS A 133 10.33 17.54 -8.46
CA LYS A 133 11.01 16.29 -8.10
C LYS A 133 11.75 16.46 -6.77
N GLY A 134 11.39 15.62 -5.79
CA GLY A 134 12.00 15.61 -4.45
C GLY A 134 11.29 16.48 -3.40
N ASN A 135 10.28 17.28 -3.77
CA ASN A 135 9.52 18.10 -2.83
C ASN A 135 8.21 17.41 -2.41
N VAL A 136 8.34 16.24 -1.76
CA VAL A 136 7.19 15.52 -1.19
C VAL A 136 6.86 16.12 0.15
N CYS A 137 5.61 16.56 0.33
CA CYS A 137 5.12 17.04 1.61
C CYS A 137 4.22 15.98 2.23
N SER A 138 4.44 15.69 3.50
CA SER A 138 3.52 14.86 4.30
C SER A 138 2.54 15.76 5.03
N ASN A 139 1.28 15.35 5.08
CA ASN A 139 0.29 16.07 5.86
C ASN A 139 0.54 15.87 7.36
N ASP A 140 0.55 16.97 8.09
CA ASP A 140 0.72 17.00 9.55
C ASP A 140 -0.37 17.83 10.26
N ILE A 141 -1.37 18.29 9.50
CA ILE A 141 -2.52 19.05 9.98
C ILE A 141 -3.73 18.10 10.01
N TRP A 142 -4.24 17.82 11.21
CA TRP A 142 -5.37 16.94 11.43
C TRP A 142 -6.38 17.59 12.37
N HIS A 143 -7.68 17.30 12.17
CA HIS A 143 -8.72 17.83 13.05
C HIS A 143 -8.57 17.30 14.48
N GLY A 144 -8.36 18.22 15.44
CA GLY A 144 -8.30 17.88 16.86
C GLY A 144 -7.09 17.03 17.29
N GLY A 145 -6.06 16.91 16.43
CA GLY A 145 -4.79 16.26 16.76
C GLY A 145 -3.76 17.23 17.35
N GLU A 146 -2.65 16.68 17.85
CA GLU A 146 -1.48 17.48 18.20
C GLU A 146 -0.80 18.01 16.93
N TYR A 147 -0.27 19.23 17.00
CA TYR A 147 0.48 19.85 15.90
C TYR A 147 1.70 18.97 15.54
N HIS A 148 1.94 18.77 14.23
CA HIS A 148 3.07 18.01 13.66
C HIS A 148 2.95 16.47 13.68
N GLN A 149 1.77 15.90 13.95
CA GLN A 149 1.59 14.46 13.83
C GLN A 149 1.45 14.05 12.36
N LEU A 150 2.35 13.22 11.83
CA LEU A 150 2.33 12.82 10.40
C LEU A 150 1.21 11.82 10.04
N LYS A 151 0.53 11.25 11.05
CA LYS A 151 -0.50 10.23 10.87
C LYS A 151 -1.63 10.43 11.88
N THR A 152 -2.83 10.02 11.51
CA THR A 152 -4.01 9.97 12.38
C THR A 152 -4.46 8.52 12.58
N ASN A 153 -5.19 8.24 13.66
CA ASN A 153 -5.66 6.88 13.96
C ASN A 153 -6.69 6.39 12.94
N THR A 154 -6.58 5.13 12.51
CA THR A 154 -7.56 4.48 11.64
C THR A 154 -8.77 3.99 12.45
N VAL A 155 -9.57 4.94 12.93
CA VAL A 155 -10.72 4.70 13.81
C VAL A 155 -11.89 5.62 13.45
N LEU A 156 -13.10 5.11 13.66
CA LEU A 156 -14.34 5.85 13.58
C LEU A 156 -15.09 5.76 14.91
N GLN A 157 -15.84 6.81 15.23
CA GLN A 157 -16.86 6.79 16.26
C GLN A 157 -18.17 7.25 15.64
N TYR A 158 -19.16 6.37 15.64
CA TYR A 158 -20.48 6.63 15.09
C TYR A 158 -21.45 7.25 16.12
N ASP A 159 -22.59 7.72 15.63
CA ASP A 159 -23.79 7.89 16.45
C ASP A 159 -24.33 6.54 16.96
N ASP A 160 -25.31 6.59 17.88
CA ASP A 160 -25.85 5.40 18.54
C ASP A 160 -26.60 4.46 17.57
N GLU A 161 -26.98 4.99 16.39
CA GLU A 161 -27.68 4.26 15.34
C GLU A 161 -26.73 3.76 14.24
N TYR A 162 -25.44 4.06 14.35
CA TYR A 162 -24.40 3.74 13.37
C TYR A 162 -24.60 4.33 11.97
N ASN A 163 -25.43 5.36 11.87
CA ASN A 163 -25.79 6.02 10.63
C ASN A 163 -24.68 7.00 10.22
N ASN A 164 -24.26 7.88 11.14
CA ASN A 164 -23.32 8.96 10.87
C ASN A 164 -22.03 8.82 11.69
N VAL A 165 -20.90 9.21 11.09
CA VAL A 165 -19.63 9.37 11.80
C VAL A 165 -19.70 10.65 12.62
N LYS A 166 -19.51 10.55 13.94
CA LYS A 166 -19.41 11.69 14.86
C LYS A 166 -17.99 12.19 14.99
N LEU A 167 -17.03 11.27 15.11
CA LEU A 167 -15.60 11.55 15.24
C LEU A 167 -14.82 10.49 14.46
N TRP A 168 -13.63 10.85 14.00
CA TRP A 168 -12.67 9.95 13.37
C TRP A 168 -11.26 10.35 13.77
N GLY A 169 -10.26 9.50 13.51
CA GLY A 169 -8.87 9.88 13.81
C GLY A 169 -8.56 9.98 15.31
N ALA A 170 -7.59 10.82 15.65
CA ALA A 170 -7.22 11.09 17.04
C ALA A 170 -8.40 11.52 17.94
N PRO A 171 -9.34 12.38 17.50
CA PRO A 171 -10.54 12.71 18.29
C PRO A 171 -11.39 11.51 18.72
N ALA A 172 -11.51 10.48 17.88
CA ALA A 172 -12.25 9.26 18.22
C ALA A 172 -11.47 8.31 19.16
N MET A 173 -10.16 8.53 19.36
CA MET A 173 -9.34 7.80 20.33
C MET A 173 -9.35 8.41 21.73
N MET A 174 -9.53 9.72 21.85
CA MET A 174 -9.37 10.43 23.12
C MET A 174 -10.44 10.01 24.14
N LYS A 175 -10.02 9.32 25.21
CA LYS A 175 -10.88 9.10 26.38
C LYS A 175 -10.99 10.41 27.16
N LYS A 176 -12.21 10.93 27.37
CA LYS A 176 -12.42 12.07 28.28
C LYS A 176 -12.07 11.64 29.71
N GLN A 177 -10.86 11.98 30.16
CA GLN A 177 -10.55 11.90 31.59
C GLN A 177 -11.33 13.01 32.32
N ASN A 178 -12.30 12.57 33.13
CA ASN A 178 -13.05 13.31 34.16
C ASN A 178 -14.29 14.09 33.73
N ARG A 179 -15.46 13.56 34.11
CA ARG A 179 -16.32 14.20 35.12
C ARG A 179 -17.01 13.13 35.97
N ARG A 180 -16.65 13.13 37.25
CA ARG A 180 -17.31 12.40 38.34
C ARG A 180 -18.83 12.63 38.24
N ASN A 181 -19.57 11.65 37.73
CA ASN A 181 -20.95 11.28 38.08
C ASN A 181 -21.61 10.47 36.95
N ARG A 182 -21.81 9.18 37.21
CA ARG A 182 -23.03 8.41 36.86
C ARG A 182 -23.50 8.49 35.39
N ARG A 183 -22.77 7.83 34.49
CA ARG A 183 -23.23 7.07 33.29
C ARG A 183 -22.00 6.56 32.51
N GLN A 184 -21.09 5.88 33.20
CA GLN A 184 -20.03 5.11 32.53
C GLN A 184 -20.71 3.93 31.86
N ASN A 185 -20.83 3.96 30.52
CA ASN A 185 -20.94 2.81 29.61
C ASN A 185 -21.21 3.23 28.14
N ASN A 186 -21.58 4.49 27.84
CA ASN A 186 -21.97 4.89 26.48
C ASN A 186 -20.88 5.62 25.65
N GLU A 187 -19.74 6.01 26.22
CA GLU A 187 -18.72 6.79 25.47
C GLU A 187 -17.78 5.93 24.61
N GLU A 188 -17.60 4.64 24.92
CA GLU A 188 -16.98 3.66 23.99
C GLU A 188 -17.99 3.11 22.96
N ASN A 189 -19.28 3.42 23.14
CA ASN A 189 -20.31 2.98 22.22
C ASN A 189 -20.12 3.70 20.88
N GLY A 190 -20.22 2.96 19.78
CA GLY A 190 -20.02 3.50 18.44
C GLY A 190 -18.58 3.46 17.91
N ARG A 191 -17.56 3.11 18.71
CA ARG A 191 -16.17 3.05 18.23
C ARG A 191 -15.93 1.83 17.34
N VAL A 192 -15.33 2.03 16.18
CA VAL A 192 -15.04 1.01 15.17
C VAL A 192 -13.59 1.12 14.72
N GLU A 193 -12.84 0.06 14.94
CA GLU A 193 -11.40 -0.05 14.65
C GLU A 193 -11.09 -1.36 13.92
N LYS A 194 -9.88 -1.44 13.35
CA LYS A 194 -9.36 -2.67 12.74
C LYS A 194 -10.28 -3.28 11.67
N PHE A 195 -11.18 -2.47 11.10
CA PHE A 195 -12.14 -2.91 10.08
C PHE A 195 -11.44 -3.39 8.80
N LEU A 196 -10.23 -2.90 8.52
CA LEU A 196 -9.38 -3.38 7.43
C LEU A 196 -8.94 -4.84 7.58
N LEU A 197 -8.97 -5.43 8.78
CA LEU A 197 -8.67 -6.86 8.97
C LEU A 197 -9.68 -7.77 8.25
N HIS A 198 -10.87 -7.28 7.91
CA HIS A 198 -11.86 -8.02 7.11
C HIS A 198 -11.47 -8.18 5.65
N LEU A 199 -10.51 -7.40 5.15
CA LEU A 199 -9.95 -7.55 3.80
C LEU A 199 -8.83 -8.59 3.71
N GLY A 200 -8.21 -8.91 4.85
CA GLY A 200 -7.14 -9.90 4.92
C GLY A 200 -7.67 -11.33 4.86
N ASP A 201 -6.80 -12.25 4.44
CA ASP A 201 -7.09 -13.69 4.45
C ASP A 201 -6.85 -14.27 5.86
N ILE A 202 -7.67 -13.83 6.81
CA ILE A 202 -7.67 -14.33 8.18
C ILE A 202 -8.94 -15.15 8.47
N PRO A 203 -8.84 -16.26 9.23
CA PRO A 203 -10.02 -17.03 9.61
C PRO A 203 -11.07 -16.16 10.32
N GLU A 204 -12.35 -16.41 10.02
CA GLU A 204 -13.47 -15.60 10.51
C GLU A 204 -13.49 -15.43 12.04
N LYS A 205 -13.05 -16.45 12.79
CA LYS A 205 -12.93 -16.41 14.26
C LYS A 205 -11.95 -15.35 14.79
N TYR A 206 -10.99 -14.90 13.98
CA TYR A 206 -10.01 -13.87 14.33
C TYR A 206 -10.38 -12.49 13.80
N LYS A 207 -11.41 -12.38 12.95
CA LYS A 207 -11.88 -11.08 12.49
C LYS A 207 -12.56 -10.34 13.64
N PRO A 208 -12.29 -9.03 13.80
CA PRO A 208 -12.95 -8.24 14.83
C PRO A 208 -14.45 -8.20 14.57
N LYS A 209 -15.26 -8.37 15.62
CA LYS A 209 -16.70 -8.15 15.52
C LYS A 209 -16.94 -6.64 15.42
N LEU A 210 -17.55 -6.23 14.32
CA LEU A 210 -17.87 -4.83 14.05
C LEU A 210 -19.37 -4.60 14.20
N PRO A 211 -19.80 -3.45 14.74
CA PRO A 211 -21.22 -3.10 14.81
C PRO A 211 -21.79 -2.64 13.46
N VAL A 212 -20.93 -2.42 12.46
CA VAL A 212 -21.27 -2.05 11.08
C VAL A 212 -20.53 -2.95 10.10
N ASP A 213 -21.04 -3.04 8.88
CA ASP A 213 -20.31 -3.70 7.78
C ASP A 213 -18.94 -3.04 7.57
N TYR A 214 -17.90 -3.86 7.38
CA TYR A 214 -16.53 -3.36 7.24
C TYR A 214 -16.35 -2.47 6.00
N LYS A 215 -17.10 -2.71 4.90
CA LYS A 215 -17.05 -1.86 3.71
C LYS A 215 -17.65 -0.48 3.99
N LYS A 216 -18.69 -0.41 4.83
CA LYS A 216 -19.22 0.87 5.32
C LYS A 216 -18.15 1.61 6.13
N ALA A 217 -17.50 0.95 7.07
CA ALA A 217 -16.44 1.57 7.88
C ALA A 217 -15.25 2.05 7.02
N ILE A 218 -14.81 1.25 6.04
CA ILE A 218 -13.76 1.65 5.08
C ILE A 218 -14.20 2.89 4.30
N THR A 219 -15.41 2.86 3.72
CA THR A 219 -15.95 3.96 2.91
C THR A 219 -16.08 5.24 3.74
N ASP A 220 -16.61 5.13 4.95
CA ASP A 220 -16.80 6.27 5.85
C ASP A 220 -15.46 6.87 6.26
N TYR A 221 -14.46 6.06 6.62
CA TYR A 221 -13.13 6.56 6.94
C TYR A 221 -12.44 7.23 5.74
N LEU A 222 -12.52 6.61 4.56
CA LEU A 222 -11.99 7.18 3.32
C LEU A 222 -12.66 8.51 2.97
N ARG A 223 -13.95 8.68 3.29
CA ARG A 223 -14.67 9.94 3.07
C ARG A 223 -14.07 11.04 3.95
N GLU A 224 -13.92 10.77 5.24
CA GLU A 224 -13.37 11.73 6.20
C GLU A 224 -11.94 12.16 5.86
N ILE A 225 -11.02 11.21 5.64
CA ILE A 225 -9.65 11.54 5.23
C ILE A 225 -9.59 12.15 3.83
N GLY A 226 -10.53 11.78 2.96
CA GLY A 226 -10.61 12.30 1.60
C GLY A 226 -10.99 13.76 1.54
N GLU A 227 -11.83 14.26 2.44
CA GLU A 227 -12.11 15.69 2.57
C GLU A 227 -10.85 16.46 2.99
N VAL A 228 -10.06 15.93 3.96
CA VAL A 228 -8.77 16.53 4.34
C VAL A 228 -7.81 16.61 3.16
N ILE A 229 -7.72 15.54 2.36
CA ILE A 229 -6.89 15.52 1.16
C ILE A 229 -7.37 16.60 0.17
N LYS A 230 -8.67 16.65 -0.14
CA LYS A 230 -9.22 17.62 -1.10
C LYS A 230 -8.98 19.06 -0.65
N ASP A 231 -9.21 19.36 0.62
CA ASP A 231 -8.98 20.69 1.20
C ASP A 231 -7.49 21.07 1.12
N THR A 232 -6.61 20.14 1.50
CA THR A 232 -5.14 20.33 1.41
C THR A 232 -4.70 20.66 -0.02
N ILE A 233 -5.20 19.91 -1.01
CA ILE A 233 -4.88 20.14 -2.41
C ILE A 233 -5.44 21.48 -2.90
N LYS A 234 -6.68 21.80 -2.51
CA LYS A 234 -7.36 23.05 -2.91
C LYS A 234 -6.66 24.29 -2.33
N GLU A 235 -6.17 24.21 -1.09
CA GLU A 235 -5.43 25.30 -0.45
C GLU A 235 -4.05 25.49 -1.11
N ARG A 236 -3.33 24.40 -1.35
CA ARG A 236 -1.98 24.42 -1.95
C ARG A 236 -2.00 24.82 -3.42
N TRP A 237 -2.97 24.30 -4.18
CA TRP A 237 -3.08 24.50 -5.62
C TRP A 237 -4.53 24.74 -6.09
N PRO A 238 -5.09 25.94 -5.84
CA PRO A 238 -6.51 26.25 -6.06
C PRO A 238 -6.95 26.23 -7.53
N SER A 239 -6.01 26.27 -8.48
CA SER A 239 -6.30 26.26 -9.92
C SER A 239 -6.47 24.86 -10.52
N PHE A 240 -6.18 23.79 -9.77
CA PHE A 240 -6.31 22.42 -10.27
C PHE A 240 -7.61 21.76 -9.80
N ASP A 241 -8.25 21.03 -10.72
CA ASP A 241 -9.43 20.22 -10.45
C ASP A 241 -8.98 18.88 -9.87
N TYR A 242 -9.41 18.57 -8.65
CA TYR A 242 -9.01 17.36 -7.95
C TYR A 242 -9.19 16.09 -8.79
N PHE A 243 -10.37 15.90 -9.39
CA PHE A 243 -10.68 14.67 -10.13
C PHE A 243 -9.96 14.58 -11.48
N LYS A 244 -9.55 15.71 -12.06
CA LYS A 244 -8.82 15.73 -13.34
C LYS A 244 -7.30 15.70 -13.17
N ASN A 245 -6.79 16.33 -12.11
CA ASN A 245 -5.37 16.65 -11.98
C ASN A 245 -4.64 15.86 -10.90
N VAL A 246 -5.35 15.16 -10.02
CA VAL A 246 -4.76 14.34 -8.96
C VAL A 246 -4.74 12.87 -9.36
N LEU A 247 -3.57 12.26 -9.22
CA LEU A 247 -3.42 10.80 -9.15
C LEU A 247 -3.40 10.40 -7.68
N LEU A 248 -4.41 9.64 -7.25
CA LEU A 248 -4.45 9.04 -5.92
C LEU A 248 -3.78 7.66 -5.96
N VAL A 249 -2.77 7.48 -5.12
CA VAL A 249 -2.05 6.22 -4.95
C VAL A 249 -2.32 5.73 -3.53
N ILE A 250 -3.01 4.61 -3.38
CA ILE A 250 -3.29 4.01 -2.07
C ILE A 250 -2.30 2.88 -1.84
N ALA A 251 -1.51 2.99 -0.77
CA ALA A 251 -0.69 1.90 -0.28
C ALA A 251 -1.56 0.92 0.52
N VAL A 252 -1.49 -0.36 0.16
CA VAL A 252 -2.22 -1.45 0.83
C VAL A 252 -1.25 -2.56 1.21
N PRO A 253 -1.52 -3.36 2.25
CA PRO A 253 -0.68 -4.50 2.61
C PRO A 253 -0.46 -5.45 1.43
N ALA A 254 0.76 -6.01 1.30
CA ALA A 254 1.11 -6.93 0.22
C ALA A 254 0.26 -8.21 0.19
N GLU A 255 -0.34 -8.57 1.32
CA GLU A 255 -1.21 -9.73 1.51
C GLU A 255 -2.63 -9.50 0.97
N PHE A 256 -2.98 -8.27 0.58
CA PHE A 256 -4.31 -7.99 0.05
C PHE A 256 -4.49 -8.62 -1.33
N SER A 257 -5.44 -9.56 -1.41
CA SER A 257 -5.87 -10.17 -2.66
C SER A 257 -6.41 -9.13 -3.66
N GLU A 258 -6.50 -9.51 -4.94
CA GLU A 258 -7.15 -8.66 -5.95
C GLU A 258 -8.62 -8.35 -5.60
N ASN A 259 -9.31 -9.26 -4.91
CA ASN A 259 -10.65 -9.00 -4.38
C ASN A 259 -10.64 -7.91 -3.30
N ALA A 260 -9.65 -7.92 -2.40
CA ALA A 260 -9.49 -6.86 -1.39
C ALA A 260 -9.22 -5.49 -2.05
N LYS A 261 -8.37 -5.45 -3.08
CA LYS A 261 -8.13 -4.23 -3.88
C LYS A 261 -9.38 -3.76 -4.61
N ALA A 262 -10.18 -4.67 -5.17
CA ALA A 262 -11.45 -4.35 -5.81
C ALA A 262 -12.46 -3.76 -4.81
N ILE A 263 -12.59 -4.35 -3.61
CA ILE A 263 -13.42 -3.78 -2.54
C ILE A 263 -12.92 -2.39 -2.15
N MET A 264 -11.60 -2.20 -2.03
CA MET A 264 -11.01 -0.90 -1.68
C MET A 264 -11.30 0.16 -2.75
N ARG A 265 -11.25 -0.22 -4.04
CA ARG A 265 -11.62 0.65 -5.16
C ARG A 265 -13.08 1.10 -5.08
N ILE A 266 -14.00 0.17 -4.82
CA ILE A 266 -15.43 0.47 -4.63
C ILE A 266 -15.64 1.41 -3.44
N CYS A 267 -14.97 1.14 -2.30
CA CYS A 267 -15.08 2.01 -1.12
C CYS A 267 -14.52 3.41 -1.42
N THR A 268 -13.43 3.51 -2.17
CA THR A 268 -12.81 4.79 -2.58
C THR A 268 -13.75 5.59 -3.49
N PHE A 269 -14.42 4.92 -4.43
CA PHE A 269 -15.46 5.54 -5.27
C PHE A 269 -16.64 6.03 -4.44
N ASN A 270 -17.20 5.18 -3.57
CA ASN A 270 -18.32 5.53 -2.70
C ASN A 270 -17.99 6.63 -1.68
N ALA A 271 -16.71 6.78 -1.33
CA ALA A 271 -16.20 7.88 -0.51
C ALA A 271 -16.07 9.21 -1.27
N GLY A 272 -16.27 9.21 -2.60
CA GLY A 272 -16.13 10.40 -3.43
C GLY A 272 -14.69 10.86 -3.62
N LEU A 273 -13.71 9.94 -3.49
CA LEU A 273 -12.29 10.19 -3.77
C LEU A 273 -11.93 9.99 -5.25
N ILE A 274 -12.77 9.30 -6.00
CA ILE A 274 -12.68 9.19 -7.46
C ILE A 274 -14.06 9.39 -8.09
N LYS A 275 -14.06 9.87 -9.33
CA LYS A 275 -15.31 10.20 -10.05
C LYS A 275 -16.03 8.98 -10.61
N GLU A 276 -15.30 7.90 -10.87
CA GLU A 276 -15.81 6.66 -11.45
C GLU A 276 -15.06 5.47 -10.85
N GLU A 277 -15.72 4.32 -10.73
CA GLU A 277 -15.16 3.12 -10.09
C GLU A 277 -13.86 2.64 -10.76
N CYS A 278 -13.85 2.62 -12.09
CA CYS A 278 -12.70 2.21 -12.90
C CYS A 278 -11.72 3.34 -13.23
N SER A 279 -11.68 4.42 -12.43
CA SER A 279 -10.83 5.57 -12.73
C SER A 279 -9.36 5.19 -12.82
N THR A 280 -8.70 5.66 -13.87
CA THR A 280 -7.25 5.57 -14.08
C THR A 280 -6.47 6.47 -13.13
N ASN A 281 -7.14 7.43 -12.48
CA ASN A 281 -6.58 8.33 -11.48
C ASN A 281 -6.51 7.69 -10.07
N LEU A 282 -6.78 6.39 -9.95
CA LEU A 282 -6.53 5.60 -8.75
C LEU A 282 -5.62 4.42 -9.05
N GLN A 283 -4.49 4.37 -8.35
CA GLN A 283 -3.56 3.25 -8.36
C GLN A 283 -3.38 2.66 -6.96
N PHE A 284 -3.11 1.37 -6.90
CA PHE A 284 -2.75 0.68 -5.67
C PHE A 284 -1.29 0.27 -5.74
N ILE A 285 -0.56 0.52 -4.65
CA ILE A 285 0.79 -0.02 -4.45
C ILE A 285 0.78 -0.91 -3.22
N THR A 286 1.65 -1.91 -3.20
CA THR A 286 1.80 -2.77 -2.03
C THR A 286 2.80 -2.15 -1.07
N GLU A 287 2.44 -2.05 0.20
CA GLU A 287 3.42 -1.81 1.26
C GLU A 287 4.39 -2.99 1.29
N CYS A 288 5.67 -2.73 1.07
CA CYS A 288 6.70 -3.75 1.28
C CYS A 288 6.61 -4.20 2.74
N LYS A 289 6.46 -5.51 2.95
CA LYS A 289 6.42 -6.13 4.28
C LYS A 289 7.57 -5.58 5.14
N LYS A 290 7.24 -4.79 6.15
CA LYS A 290 7.98 -4.87 7.42
C LYS A 290 7.44 -6.12 8.09
N LEU A 291 8.10 -7.26 7.88
CA LEU A 291 7.76 -8.54 8.51
C LEU A 291 7.53 -8.30 10.01
N HIS A 292 6.27 -8.33 10.44
CA HIS A 292 5.90 -8.45 11.85
C HIS A 292 5.72 -9.94 12.09
N ASN A 293 6.74 -10.57 12.66
CA ASN A 293 6.66 -11.97 13.09
C ASN A 293 5.94 -12.01 14.46
N PHE A 294 4.91 -12.87 14.57
CA PHE A 294 4.18 -13.20 15.79
C PHE A 294 4.91 -14.24 16.63
#